data_AF-C3XYQ8-F1
#
_entry.id   AF-C3XYQ8-F1
#
_cell.length_a   1.000
_cell.length_b   1.000
_cell.length_c   1.000
_cell.angle_alpha   90.00
_cell.angle_beta   90.00
_cell.angle_gamma   90.00
#
_symmetry.space_group_name_H-M   'P 1'
#
loop_
_entity.id
_entity.type
_entity.pdbx_description
1 polymer ?
#
loop_
_entity_poly.entity_id
_entity_poly.type
_entity_poly.pdbx_seq_one_letter_code
_entity_poly.pdbx_strand_id
1 'polypeptide(L)'
;MMIVFSDTLHNLTDGLALGIAFSGDLAVGLSTSIAVLAHELPHELGDFAMLIRCGMSYKGALLWNLFAACWCFVGLYIGLAIGASFEVRQWLFALIAGMFLYVSLVDMLPELLHHKSKSPIATFVGQNIGFLLGVAALVALAMYEEQIQLAITLG
;
A
#
# COMPACT_ATOMS: atom_id res chain seq x y z
N MET A 1 0.31 18.29 -3.59
CA MET A 1 1.40 17.97 -4.54
C MET A 1 2.38 16.96 -3.96
N MET A 2 2.81 17.07 -2.69
CA MET A 2 3.55 15.97 -2.04
C MET A 2 2.72 14.68 -1.96
N ILE A 3 1.44 14.77 -1.56
CA ILE A 3 0.50 13.62 -1.47
C ILE A 3 0.49 12.81 -2.78
N VAL A 4 0.12 13.43 -3.91
CA VAL A 4 0.09 12.75 -5.23
C VAL A 4 1.42 12.11 -5.64
N PHE A 5 2.56 12.74 -5.31
CA PHE A 5 3.87 12.18 -5.64
C PHE A 5 4.22 10.97 -4.78
N SER A 6 3.92 11.06 -3.49
CA SER A 6 4.10 9.94 -2.56
C SER A 6 3.19 8.77 -2.94
N ASP A 7 1.91 9.05 -3.17
CA ASP A 7 0.90 8.12 -3.65
C ASP A 7 1.34 7.43 -4.95
N THR A 8 1.89 8.19 -5.90
CA THR A 8 2.48 7.61 -7.13
C THR A 8 3.61 6.61 -6.84
N LEU A 9 4.50 6.91 -5.88
CA LEU A 9 5.58 6.01 -5.49
C LEU A 9 5.06 4.79 -4.71
N HIS A 10 4.02 4.96 -3.89
CA HIS A 10 3.35 3.88 -3.17
C HIS A 10 2.75 2.88 -4.17
N ASN A 11 1.89 3.38 -5.05
CA ASN A 11 1.24 2.63 -6.11
C ASN A 11 2.25 1.91 -7.01
N LEU A 12 3.36 2.57 -7.39
CA LEU A 12 4.45 1.94 -8.14
C LEU A 12 5.07 0.75 -7.38
N THR A 13 5.26 0.91 -6.07
CA THR A 13 5.88 -0.11 -5.20
C THR A 13 4.94 -1.30 -4.98
N ASP A 14 3.64 -1.05 -4.80
CA ASP A 14 2.59 -2.08 -4.76
C ASP A 14 2.55 -2.89 -6.05
N GLY A 15 2.56 -2.20 -7.18
CA GLY A 15 2.68 -2.81 -8.50
C GLY A 15 3.91 -3.71 -8.59
N LEU A 16 5.07 -3.23 -8.15
CA LEU A 16 6.30 -4.01 -8.17
C LEU A 16 6.19 -5.28 -7.32
N ALA A 17 5.61 -5.18 -6.13
CA ALA A 17 5.35 -6.31 -5.24
C ALA A 17 4.43 -7.35 -5.88
N LEU A 18 3.33 -6.90 -6.49
CA LEU A 18 2.41 -7.73 -7.27
C LEU A 18 3.14 -8.46 -8.40
N GLY A 19 3.94 -7.74 -9.19
CA GLY A 19 4.64 -8.32 -10.34
C GLY A 19 5.64 -9.39 -9.93
N ILE A 20 6.37 -9.16 -8.83
CA ILE A 20 7.29 -10.14 -8.26
C ILE A 20 6.53 -11.37 -7.73
N ALA A 21 5.41 -11.17 -7.04
CA ALA A 21 4.58 -12.26 -6.52
C ALA A 21 4.04 -13.15 -7.65
N PHE A 22 3.45 -12.55 -8.68
CA PHE A 22 2.93 -13.28 -9.86
C PHE A 22 4.03 -13.93 -10.71
N SER A 23 5.26 -13.41 -10.70
CA SER A 23 6.39 -14.06 -11.38
C SER A 23 6.85 -15.36 -10.69
N GLY A 24 6.47 -15.54 -9.43
CA GLY A 24 6.78 -16.74 -8.65
C GLY A 24 5.71 -17.80 -8.79
N ASP A 25 4.50 -17.50 -8.33
CA ASP A 25 3.38 -18.42 -8.31
C ASP A 25 2.05 -17.67 -8.34
N LEU A 26 1.02 -18.29 -8.96
CA LEU A 26 -0.31 -17.68 -9.09
C LEU A 26 -0.99 -17.49 -7.73
N ALA A 27 -0.88 -18.44 -6.81
CA ALA A 27 -1.50 -18.35 -5.49
C ALA A 27 -0.85 -17.25 -4.65
N VAL A 28 0.48 -17.11 -4.72
CA VAL A 28 1.22 -16.01 -4.07
C VAL A 28 0.79 -14.66 -4.66
N GLY A 29 0.70 -14.55 -6.00
CA GLY A 29 0.25 -13.34 -6.67
C GLY A 29 -1.19 -12.94 -6.30
N LEU A 30 -2.11 -13.89 -6.24
CA LEU A 30 -3.51 -13.65 -5.84
C LEU A 30 -3.62 -13.25 -4.36
N SER A 31 -2.92 -13.94 -3.46
CA SER A 31 -2.86 -13.58 -2.04
C SER A 31 -2.32 -12.15 -1.85
N THR A 32 -1.21 -11.82 -2.52
CA THR A 32 -0.61 -10.48 -2.51
C THR A 32 -1.58 -9.42 -3.03
N SER A 33 -2.35 -9.74 -4.08
CA SER A 33 -3.35 -8.82 -4.64
C SER A 33 -4.46 -8.49 -3.66
N ILE A 34 -4.95 -9.49 -2.93
CA ILE A 34 -5.98 -9.28 -1.90
C ILE A 34 -5.42 -8.41 -0.77
N ALA A 35 -4.18 -8.68 -0.35
CA ALA A 35 -3.51 -7.91 0.70
C ALA A 35 -3.30 -6.44 0.31
N VAL A 36 -2.84 -6.17 -0.93
CA VAL A 36 -2.70 -4.81 -1.48
C VAL A 36 -4.05 -4.11 -1.55
N LEU A 37 -5.05 -4.75 -2.15
CA LEU A 37 -6.40 -4.17 -2.24
C LEU A 37 -6.97 -3.80 -0.86
N ALA A 38 -6.69 -4.60 0.16
CA ALA A 38 -7.20 -4.39 1.52
C ALA A 38 -6.64 -3.13 2.19
N HIS A 39 -5.38 -2.75 1.91
CA HIS A 39 -4.80 -1.52 2.46
C HIS A 39 -4.88 -0.31 1.52
N GLU A 40 -4.94 -0.55 0.21
CA GLU A 40 -4.96 0.52 -0.77
C GLU A 40 -6.33 1.19 -0.88
N LEU A 41 -7.42 0.43 -0.74
CA LEU A 41 -8.76 1.01 -0.75
C LEU A 41 -8.95 2.05 0.38
N PRO A 42 -8.57 1.79 1.65
CA PRO A 42 -8.55 2.81 2.69
C PRO A 42 -7.60 3.97 2.40
N HIS A 43 -6.40 3.70 1.87
CA HIS A 43 -5.37 4.71 1.59
C HIS A 43 -5.86 5.72 0.56
N GLU A 44 -6.32 5.23 -0.59
CA GLU A 44 -6.81 6.04 -1.72
C GLU A 44 -8.03 6.90 -1.32
N LEU A 45 -8.93 6.36 -0.48
CA LEU A 45 -10.05 7.13 0.08
C LEU A 45 -9.58 8.25 1.03
N GLY A 46 -8.51 8.01 1.79
CA GLY A 46 -7.86 8.99 2.64
C GLY A 46 -7.25 10.13 1.82
N ASP A 47 -6.48 9.79 0.80
CA ASP A 47 -5.82 10.72 -0.11
C ASP A 47 -6.85 11.56 -0.87
N PHE A 48 -7.90 10.93 -1.37
CA PHE A 48 -9.02 11.61 -1.99
C PHE A 48 -9.67 12.65 -1.05
N ALA A 49 -9.94 12.26 0.20
CA ALA A 49 -10.50 13.16 1.20
C ALA A 49 -9.55 14.32 1.54
N MET A 50 -8.25 14.05 1.61
CA MET A 50 -7.21 15.05 1.86
C MET A 50 -7.05 16.03 0.70
N LEU A 51 -7.10 15.56 -0.56
CA LEU A 51 -7.05 16.40 -1.76
C LEU A 51 -8.24 17.37 -1.80
N ILE A 52 -9.46 16.89 -1.50
CA ILE A 52 -10.64 17.75 -1.37
C ILE A 52 -10.45 18.77 -0.26
N ARG A 53 -9.96 18.34 0.91
CA ARG A 53 -9.70 19.24 2.05
C ARG A 53 -8.66 20.32 1.73
N CYS A 54 -7.70 20.01 0.86
CA CYS A 54 -6.71 20.98 0.35
C CYS A 54 -7.29 21.95 -0.69
N GLY A 55 -8.59 21.89 -1.00
CA GLY A 55 -9.27 22.80 -1.92
C GLY A 55 -9.36 22.30 -3.36
N MET A 56 -9.02 21.04 -3.62
CA MET A 56 -9.18 20.44 -4.95
C MET A 56 -10.66 20.14 -5.23
N SER A 57 -11.10 20.35 -6.47
CA SER A 57 -12.44 19.93 -6.89
C SER A 57 -12.58 18.40 -6.82
N TYR A 58 -13.79 17.89 -6.58
CA TYR A 58 -14.08 16.45 -6.53
C TYR A 58 -13.53 15.70 -7.75
N LYS A 59 -13.76 16.24 -8.97
CA LYS A 59 -13.26 15.63 -10.22
C LYS A 59 -11.74 15.66 -10.32
N GLY A 60 -11.11 16.74 -9.83
CA GLY A 60 -9.66 16.86 -9.79
C GLY A 60 -9.04 15.83 -8.85
N ALA A 61 -9.58 15.70 -7.64
CA ALA A 61 -9.09 14.75 -6.64
C ALA A 61 -9.18 13.31 -7.17
N LEU A 62 -10.31 12.95 -7.79
CA LEU A 62 -10.49 11.64 -8.39
C LEU A 62 -9.51 11.37 -9.54
N LEU A 63 -9.29 12.37 -10.41
CA LEU A 63 -8.39 12.22 -11.55
C LEU A 63 -6.92 12.06 -11.12
N TRP A 64 -6.51 12.78 -10.06
CA TRP A 64 -5.15 12.68 -9.53
C TRP A 64 -4.91 11.36 -8.79
N ASN A 65 -5.87 10.86 -7.99
CA ASN A 65 -5.82 9.48 -7.46
C ASN A 65 -5.69 8.47 -8.58
N LEU A 66 -6.58 8.55 -9.58
CA LEU A 66 -6.56 7.59 -10.69
C LEU A 66 -5.22 7.63 -11.45
N PHE A 67 -4.65 8.83 -11.60
CA PHE A 67 -3.33 8.99 -12.22
C PHE A 67 -2.24 8.31 -11.40
N ALA A 68 -2.21 8.49 -10.07
CA ALA A 68 -1.27 7.81 -9.19
C ALA A 68 -1.45 6.28 -9.23
N ALA A 69 -2.69 5.79 -9.13
CA ALA A 69 -3.04 4.38 -9.24
C ALA A 69 -2.58 3.72 -10.56
N CYS A 70 -2.53 4.47 -11.67
CA CYS A 70 -2.03 3.95 -12.94
C CYS A 70 -0.55 3.52 -12.87
N TRP A 71 0.25 4.09 -11.96
CA TRP A 71 1.65 3.70 -11.79
C TRP A 71 1.82 2.30 -11.20
N CYS A 72 0.79 1.75 -10.56
CA CYS A 72 0.76 0.36 -10.14
C CYS A 72 0.95 -0.59 -11.33
N PHE A 73 0.35 -0.31 -12.49
CA PHE A 73 0.59 -1.12 -13.69
C PHE A 73 2.05 -1.06 -14.16
N VAL A 74 2.69 0.11 -14.07
CA VAL A 74 4.11 0.24 -14.43
C VAL A 74 4.97 -0.62 -13.51
N GLY A 75 4.71 -0.57 -12.20
CA GLY A 75 5.39 -1.42 -11.21
C GLY A 75 5.18 -2.90 -11.49
N LEU A 76 3.93 -3.30 -11.78
CA LEU A 76 3.56 -4.67 -12.11
C LEU A 76 4.39 -5.24 -13.26
N TYR A 77 4.46 -4.52 -14.38
CA TYR A 77 5.22 -5.00 -15.54
C TYR A 77 6.73 -5.04 -15.28
N ILE A 78 7.26 -4.07 -14.53
CA ILE A 78 8.66 -4.10 -14.11
C ILE A 78 8.91 -5.34 -13.24
N GLY A 79 8.07 -5.57 -12.23
CA GLY A 79 8.18 -6.70 -11.30
C GLY A 79 8.11 -8.05 -12.00
N LEU A 80 7.19 -8.22 -12.95
CA LEU A 80 7.10 -9.41 -13.79
C LEU A 80 8.38 -9.64 -14.61
N ALA A 81 8.98 -8.57 -15.15
CA ALA A 81 10.18 -8.68 -15.98
C ALA A 81 11.44 -9.06 -15.17
N ILE A 82 11.56 -8.59 -13.93
CA ILE A 82 12.77 -8.78 -13.11
C ILE A 82 12.64 -9.90 -12.07
N GLY A 83 11.43 -10.42 -11.80
CA GLY A 83 11.15 -11.43 -10.77
C GLY A 83 11.53 -12.89 -11.13
N ALA A 84 12.29 -13.10 -12.20
CA ALA A 84 12.52 -14.42 -12.79
C ALA A 84 13.30 -15.41 -11.89
N SER A 85 14.16 -14.93 -10.98
CA SER A 85 14.94 -15.79 -10.09
C SER A 85 14.58 -15.60 -8.63
N PHE A 86 14.54 -16.70 -7.87
CA PHE A 86 14.16 -16.70 -6.45
C PHE A 86 15.02 -15.75 -5.60
N GLU A 87 16.34 -15.76 -5.81
CA GLU A 87 17.27 -14.89 -5.08
C GLU A 87 17.02 -13.40 -5.38
N VAL A 88 16.77 -13.05 -6.65
CA VAL A 88 16.41 -11.68 -7.04
C VAL A 88 15.09 -11.26 -6.39
N ARG A 89 14.09 -12.14 -6.32
CA ARG A 89 12.82 -11.83 -5.66
C ARG A 89 13.00 -11.48 -4.18
N GLN A 90 13.85 -12.19 -3.44
CA GLN A 90 14.10 -11.91 -2.02
C GLN A 90 14.72 -10.52 -1.82
N TRP A 91 15.72 -10.15 -2.64
CA TRP A 91 16.33 -8.82 -2.58
C TRP A 91 15.35 -7.72 -2.97
N LEU A 92 14.49 -7.97 -3.96
CA LEU A 92 13.47 -7.02 -4.37
C LEU A 92 12.40 -6.82 -3.29
N PHE A 93 11.96 -7.88 -2.61
CA PHE A 93 11.05 -7.74 -1.48
C PHE A 93 11.66 -6.97 -0.32
N ALA A 94 12.96 -7.14 -0.04
CA ALA A 94 13.66 -6.33 0.95
C ALA A 94 13.69 -4.84 0.56
N LEU A 95 13.92 -4.55 -0.73
CA LEU A 95 13.87 -3.18 -1.25
C LEU A 95 12.46 -2.58 -1.16
N ILE A 96 11.43 -3.34 -1.52
CA ILE A 96 10.01 -2.95 -1.38
C ILE A 96 9.65 -2.64 0.06
N ALA A 97 10.05 -3.50 1.00
CA ALA A 97 9.81 -3.27 2.43
C ALA A 97 10.47 -1.96 2.91
N GLY A 98 11.69 -1.67 2.42
CA GLY A 98 12.35 -0.39 2.67
C GLY A 98 11.61 0.82 2.09
N MET A 99 11.05 0.68 0.89
CA MET A 99 10.22 1.72 0.26
C MET A 99 8.93 1.98 1.03
N PHE A 100 8.24 0.94 1.51
CA PHE A 100 7.05 1.12 2.36
C PHE A 100 7.39 1.83 3.67
N LEU A 101 8.53 1.51 4.28
CA LEU A 101 9.01 2.24 5.46
C LEU A 101 9.26 3.72 5.12
N TYR A 102 9.90 4.01 3.99
CA TYR A 102 10.16 5.38 3.55
C TYR A 102 8.85 6.16 3.33
N VAL A 103 7.92 5.61 2.55
CA VAL A 103 6.61 6.26 2.27
C VAL A 103 5.85 6.48 3.58
N SER A 104 5.78 5.47 4.45
CA SER A 104 5.10 5.59 5.76
C SER A 104 5.70 6.70 6.64
N LEU A 105 7.03 6.87 6.63
CA LEU A 105 7.70 7.87 7.47
C LEU A 105 7.70 9.28 6.87
N VAL A 106 7.74 9.39 5.55
CA VAL A 106 7.85 10.70 4.87
C VAL A 106 6.48 11.28 4.54
N ASP A 107 5.47 10.45 4.35
CA ASP A 107 4.14 10.89 3.92
C ASP A 107 3.12 10.83 5.06
N MET A 108 2.84 9.62 5.55
CA MET A 108 1.82 9.39 6.57
C MET A 108 2.17 10.03 7.92
N LEU A 109 3.42 9.89 8.38
CA LEU A 109 3.82 10.38 9.70
C LEU A 109 3.70 11.92 9.84
N PRO A 110 4.19 12.76 8.90
CA PRO A 110 4.00 14.20 8.98
C PRO A 110 2.54 14.63 8.96
N GLU A 111 1.66 13.94 8.23
CA GLU A 111 0.22 14.25 8.22
C GLU A 111 -0.45 13.97 9.57
N LEU A 112 -0.07 12.88 10.24
CA LEU A 112 -0.54 12.56 11.59
C LEU A 112 -0.06 13.58 12.62
N LEU A 113 1.18 14.05 12.49
CA LEU A 113 1.80 15.01 13.40
C LEU A 113 1.27 16.44 13.23
N HIS A 114 0.98 16.87 12.01
CA HIS A 114 0.48 18.22 11.73
C HIS A 114 -1.04 18.35 11.91
N HIS A 115 -1.74 17.28 12.27
CA HIS A 115 -3.17 17.31 12.52
C HIS A 115 -3.52 18.11 13.79
N LYS A 116 -4.15 19.27 13.62
CA LYS A 116 -4.66 20.08 14.75
C LYS A 116 -5.95 19.47 15.30
N SER A 117 -5.85 18.77 16.43
CA SER A 117 -6.99 18.19 17.13
C SER A 117 -7.51 19.08 18.26
N LYS A 118 -8.83 19.05 18.49
CA LYS A 118 -9.49 19.67 19.65
C LYS A 118 -9.22 18.88 20.95
N SER A 119 -8.86 17.60 20.85
CA SER A 119 -8.51 16.73 22.00
C SER A 119 -7.23 15.94 21.67
N PRO A 120 -6.03 16.49 21.99
CA PRO A 120 -4.75 15.89 21.61
C PRO A 120 -4.56 14.47 22.16
N ILE A 121 -4.98 14.24 23.40
CA ILE A 121 -4.84 12.93 24.06
C ILE A 121 -5.76 11.89 23.38
N ALA A 122 -7.00 12.25 23.06
CA ALA A 122 -7.93 11.33 22.40
C ALA A 122 -7.43 10.97 20.98
N THR A 123 -6.90 11.94 20.24
CA THR A 123 -6.31 11.70 18.93
C THR A 123 -5.06 10.83 19.02
N PHE A 124 -4.17 11.08 19.99
CA PHE A 124 -2.99 10.25 20.22
C PHE A 124 -3.36 8.79 20.52
N VAL A 125 -4.32 8.56 21.42
CA VAL A 125 -4.81 7.22 21.74
C VAL A 125 -5.46 6.56 20.52
N GLY A 126 -6.30 7.28 19.80
CA GLY A 126 -6.95 6.79 18.58
C GLY A 126 -5.95 6.40 17.48
N GLN A 127 -4.92 7.22 17.24
CA GLN A 127 -3.86 6.94 16.28
C GLN A 127 -3.06 5.68 16.65
N ASN A 128 -2.70 5.52 17.93
CA ASN A 128 -1.97 4.34 18.39
C ASN A 128 -2.83 3.07 18.30
N ILE A 129 -4.13 3.15 18.63
CA ILE A 129 -5.06 2.02 18.46
C ILE A 129 -5.18 1.66 16.98
N GLY A 130 -5.34 2.65 16.09
CA GLY A 130 -5.39 2.44 14.65
C GLY A 130 -4.12 1.79 14.11
N PHE A 131 -2.95 2.27 14.53
CA PHE A 131 -1.66 1.68 14.16
C PHE A 131 -1.54 0.22 14.62
N LEU A 132 -1.87 -0.07 15.89
CA LEU A 132 -1.84 -1.43 16.43
C LEU A 132 -2.82 -2.36 15.71
N LEU A 133 -4.01 -1.86 15.35
CA LEU A 133 -4.98 -2.61 14.55
C LEU A 133 -4.44 -2.90 13.14
N GLY A 134 -3.79 -1.93 12.50
CA GLY A 134 -3.13 -2.12 11.20
C GLY A 134 -2.03 -3.18 11.27
N VAL A 135 -1.16 -3.10 12.27
CA VAL A 135 -0.12 -4.12 12.50
C VAL A 135 -0.74 -5.49 12.75
N ALA A 136 -1.77 -5.58 13.59
CA ALA A 136 -2.45 -6.84 13.88
C ALA A 136 -3.10 -7.44 12.62
N ALA A 137 -3.71 -6.61 11.77
CA ALA A 137 -4.30 -7.04 10.50
C ALA A 137 -3.25 -7.59 9.53
N LEU A 138 -2.11 -6.90 9.39
CA LEU A 138 -1.01 -7.36 8.54
C LEU A 138 -0.37 -8.66 9.07
N VAL A 139 -0.19 -8.78 10.39
CA VAL A 139 0.30 -10.02 11.01
C VAL A 139 -0.70 -11.16 10.80
N ALA A 140 -1.99 -10.89 10.95
CA ALA A 140 -3.03 -11.90 10.68
C ALA A 140 -2.97 -12.36 9.21
N LEU A 141 -2.90 -11.44 8.25
CA LEU A 141 -2.75 -11.78 6.83
C LEU A 141 -1.52 -12.66 6.59
N ALA A 142 -0.37 -12.32 7.19
CA ALA A 142 0.85 -13.13 7.09
C ALA A 142 0.69 -14.52 7.72
N MET A 143 0.02 -14.64 8.86
CA MET A 143 -0.24 -15.93 9.51
C MET A 143 -1.19 -16.83 8.72
N TYR A 144 -2.15 -16.23 8.01
CA TYR A 144 -3.15 -16.96 7.22
C TYR A 144 -2.74 -17.14 5.75
N GLU A 145 -1.57 -16.67 5.34
CA GLU A 145 -1.11 -16.73 3.96
C GLU A 145 -1.10 -18.16 3.40
N GLU A 146 -0.59 -19.15 4.15
CA GLU A 146 -0.59 -20.55 3.68
C GLU A 146 -2.01 -21.12 3.52
N GLN A 147 -2.96 -20.70 4.36
CA GLN A 147 -4.35 -21.15 4.26
C GLN A 147 -5.06 -20.52 3.06
N ILE A 148 -4.72 -19.26 2.75
CA ILE A 148 -5.18 -18.57 1.54
C ILE A 148 -4.61 -19.27 0.31
N GLN A 149 -3.33 -19.61 0.30
CA GLN A 149 -2.71 -20.37 -0.79
C GLN A 149 -3.39 -21.73 -0.97
N LEU A 150 -3.60 -22.49 0.12
CA LEU A 150 -4.26 -23.80 0.07
C LEU A 150 -5.69 -23.70 -0.48
N ALA A 151 -6.45 -22.69 -0.06
CA ALA A 151 -7.83 -22.47 -0.52
C ALA A 151 -7.91 -22.12 -2.01
N ILE A 152 -6.90 -21.42 -2.54
CA ILE A 152 -6.84 -21.03 -3.95
C ILE A 152 -6.34 -22.19 -4.83
N THR A 153 -5.39 -23.01 -4.35
CA THR A 153 -4.83 -24.12 -5.14
C THR A 153 -5.74 -25.37 -5.19
N LEU A 154 -6.59 -25.57 -4.17
CA LEU A 154 -7.50 -26.73 -4.08
C LEU A 154 -8.94 -26.42 -4.53
N GLY A 155 -9.24 -25.17 -4.89
CA GLY A 155 -10.55 -24.69 -5.35
C GLY A 155 -10.75 -24.75 -6.86
#